data_AF-A0A662W9K4-F1
#
_entry.id   AF-A0A662W9K4-F1
#
_cell.length_a   1.000
_cell.length_b   1.000
_cell.length_c   1.000
_cell.angle_alpha   90.00
_cell.angle_beta   90.00
_cell.angle_gamma   90.00
#
_symmetry.space_group_name_H-M   'P 1'
#
loop_
_entity.id
_entity.type
_entity.pdbx_description
1 polymer ?
#
loop_
_entity_poly.entity_id
_entity_poly.type
_entity_poly.pdbx_seq_one_letter_code
_entity_poly.pdbx_strand_id
1 'polypeptide(L)'
;MTTGKITKEGNKLLRWVLVQCAFVAIRNDEKFRNFYERIKRKKGPQKAIVATARKLLTIVFAVEDKKPYIIHTSENYGEEFTRN
;
A
#
# COMPACT_ATOMS: atom_id res chain seq x y z
N MET A 1 22.66 -11.63 8.32
CA MET A 1 21.54 -10.87 8.91
C MET A 1 21.44 -9.55 8.17
N THR A 2 20.45 -9.40 7.29
CA THR A 2 20.28 -8.18 6.47
C THR A 2 18.81 -7.77 6.51
N THR A 3 18.49 -7.01 7.55
CA THR A 3 17.25 -6.28 7.76
C THR A 3 17.15 -5.19 6.68
N GLY A 4 16.15 -5.22 5.80
CA GLY A 4 15.92 -4.09 4.89
C GLY A 4 15.36 -4.35 3.49
N LYS A 5 14.93 -5.57 3.14
CA LYS A 5 14.14 -5.78 1.92
C LYS A 5 12.80 -6.37 2.32
N ILE A 6 11.70 -5.76 1.86
CA ILE A 6 10.50 -6.57 1.56
C ILE A 6 10.99 -7.52 0.48
N THR A 7 11.36 -8.71 0.91
CA THR A 7 11.90 -9.77 0.08
C THR A 7 10.95 -9.96 -1.10
N LYS A 8 11.50 -10.23 -2.29
CA LYS A 8 10.74 -10.73 -3.46
C LYS A 8 10.08 -12.11 -3.18
N GLU A 9 10.14 -12.57 -1.92
CA GLU A 9 9.45 -13.70 -1.28
C GLU A 9 7.99 -13.41 -0.89
N GLY A 10 7.48 -12.19 -1.10
CA GLY A 10 6.05 -11.95 -0.92
C GLY A 10 5.23 -12.72 -1.96
N ASN A 11 4.31 -13.59 -1.52
CA ASN A 11 3.45 -14.39 -2.40
C ASN A 11 2.80 -13.50 -3.48
N LYS A 12 3.04 -13.80 -4.76
CA LYS A 12 2.43 -13.07 -5.90
C LYS A 12 0.90 -12.99 -5.76
N LEU A 13 0.30 -14.06 -5.22
CA LEU A 13 -1.11 -14.12 -4.89
C LEU A 13 -1.50 -13.05 -3.87
N LEU A 14 -0.73 -12.88 -2.80
CA LEU A 14 -1.01 -11.87 -1.77
C LEU A 14 -0.98 -10.46 -2.35
N ARG A 15 -0.02 -10.15 -3.22
CA ARG A 15 0.02 -8.85 -3.91
C ARG A 15 -1.20 -8.65 -4.80
N TRP A 16 -1.58 -9.68 -5.56
CA TRP A 16 -2.74 -9.63 -6.42
C TRP A 16 -4.04 -9.43 -5.60
N VAL A 17 -4.22 -10.21 -4.52
CA VAL A 17 -5.35 -10.09 -3.59
C VAL A 17 -5.41 -8.69 -2.98
N LEU A 18 -4.30 -8.14 -2.50
CA LEU A 18 -4.26 -6.78 -1.94
C LEU A 18 -4.63 -5.70 -2.95
N VAL A 19 -4.25 -5.87 -4.22
CA VAL A 19 -4.68 -4.97 -5.30
C VAL A 19 -6.18 -5.09 -5.55
N GLN A 20 -6.74 -6.30 -5.54
CA GLN A 20 -8.20 -6.49 -5.63
C GLN A 20 -8.92 -5.83 -4.44
N CYS A 21 -8.44 -6.03 -3.21
CA CYS A 21 -8.96 -5.36 -2.02
C CYS A 21 -8.87 -3.84 -2.14
N ALA A 22 -7.80 -3.30 -2.72
CA ALA A 22 -7.67 -1.87 -2.96
C ALA A 22 -8.73 -1.35 -3.94
N PHE A 23 -9.02 -2.08 -5.01
CA PHE A 23 -10.11 -1.71 -5.93
C PHE A 23 -11.48 -1.71 -5.25
N VAL A 24 -11.75 -2.71 -4.41
CA VAL A 24 -13.00 -2.79 -3.63
C VAL A 24 -13.08 -1.64 -2.61
N ALA A 25 -11.99 -1.36 -1.90
CA ALA A 25 -11.94 -0.28 -0.91
C ALA A 25 -12.14 1.11 -1.53
N ILE A 26 -11.55 1.36 -2.70
CA ILE A 26 -11.73 2.62 -3.45
C ILE A 26 -13.20 2.80 -3.89
N ARG A 27 -13.91 1.69 -4.16
CA ARG A 27 -15.33 1.73 -4.54
C ARG A 27 -16.27 1.91 -3.35
N ASN A 28 -15.93 1.34 -2.21
CA ASN A 28 -16.82 1.28 -1.05
C ASN A 28 -16.62 2.43 -0.05
N ASP A 29 -15.44 3.06 0.00
CA ASP A 29 -15.11 4.09 0.98
C ASP A 29 -14.44 5.32 0.32
N GLU A 30 -15.09 6.46 0.49
CA GLU A 30 -14.66 7.76 -0.05
C GLU A 30 -13.28 8.19 0.49
N LYS A 31 -12.89 7.79 1.70
CA LYS A 31 -11.56 8.12 2.27
C LYS A 31 -10.46 7.44 1.47
N PHE A 32 -10.65 6.18 1.09
CA PHE A 32 -9.68 5.46 0.25
C PHE A 32 -9.69 5.98 -1.19
N ARG A 33 -10.86 6.35 -1.71
CA ARG A 33 -10.97 7.00 -3.02
C ARG A 33 -10.21 8.32 -3.08
N ASN A 34 -10.39 9.18 -2.08
CA ASN A 34 -9.69 10.46 -2.00
C ASN A 34 -8.17 10.28 -1.87
N PHE A 35 -7.74 9.28 -1.09
CA PHE A 35 -6.33 8.93 -0.99
C PHE A 35 -5.76 8.46 -2.34
N TYR A 36 -6.47 7.57 -3.03
CA TYR A 36 -6.10 7.07 -4.35
C TYR A 36 -6.00 8.21 -5.37
N GLU A 37 -7.01 9.07 -5.49
CA GLU A 37 -7.02 10.19 -6.43
C GLU A 37 -5.90 11.21 -6.15
N ARG A 38 -5.59 11.46 -4.86
CA ARG A 38 -4.46 12.32 -4.47
C ARG A 38 -3.12 11.77 -4.95
N ILE A 39 -2.90 10.46 -4.82
CA ILE A 39 -1.66 9.81 -5.28
C ILE A 39 -1.65 9.71 -6.81
N LYS A 40 -2.79 9.39 -7.43
CA LYS A 40 -2.95 9.26 -8.88
C LYS A 40 -2.58 10.55 -9.60
N ARG A 41 -3.02 11.70 -9.07
CA ARG A 41 -2.64 13.02 -9.61
C ARG A 41 -1.13 13.29 -9.56
N LYS A 42 -0.41 12.77 -8.55
CA LYS A 42 1.03 13.01 -8.37
C LYS A 42 1.92 11.99 -9.10
N LYS A 43 1.53 10.72 -9.13
CA LYS A 43 2.41 9.59 -9.49
C LYS A 43 1.81 8.66 -10.55
N GLY A 44 0.58 8.91 -11.00
CA GLY A 44 -0.14 8.06 -11.95
C GLY A 44 -0.91 6.91 -11.31
N PRO A 45 -1.82 6.27 -12.08
CA PRO A 45 -2.81 5.33 -11.56
C PRO A 45 -2.20 4.02 -11.01
N GLN A 46 -1.14 3.49 -11.64
CA GLN A 46 -0.50 2.25 -11.19
C GLN A 46 0.20 2.42 -9.83
N LYS A 47 0.91 3.53 -9.62
CA LYS A 47 1.54 3.82 -8.32
C LYS A 47 0.51 4.10 -7.24
N ALA A 48 -0.64 4.68 -7.61
CA ALA A 48 -1.73 4.96 -6.69
C ALA A 48 -2.43 3.71 -6.15
N ILE A 49 -2.72 2.72 -7.00
CA ILE A 49 -3.36 1.48 -6.55
C ILE A 49 -2.43 0.69 -5.61
N VAL A 50 -1.13 0.63 -5.93
CA VAL A 50 -0.13 -0.02 -5.07
C VAL A 50 0.02 0.69 -3.72
N ALA A 51 0.03 2.03 -3.72
CA ALA A 51 0.06 2.80 -2.47
C ALA A 51 -1.18 2.55 -1.60
N THR A 52 -2.35 2.40 -2.23
CA THR A 52 -3.62 2.12 -1.53
C THR A 52 -3.61 0.69 -0.96
N ALA A 53 -3.15 -0.29 -1.74
CA ALA A 53 -2.97 -1.67 -1.29
C ALA A 53 -2.01 -1.78 -0.08
N ARG A 54 -0.90 -1.03 -0.10
CA ARG A 54 0.03 -0.96 1.05
C ARG A 54 -0.62 -0.38 2.28
N LYS A 55 -1.41 0.69 2.12
CA LYS A 55 -2.15 1.29 3.24
C LYS A 55 -3.15 0.31 3.86
N LEU A 56 -3.87 -0.44 3.04
CA LEU A 56 -4.77 -1.51 3.50
C LEU A 56 -4.02 -2.61 4.24
N LEU A 57 -2.87 -3.06 3.72
CA LEU A 57 -2.05 -4.06 4.39
C LEU A 57 -1.64 -3.63 5.79
N THR A 58 -1.22 -2.37 5.96
CA THR A 58 -0.87 -1.82 7.28
C THR A 58 -2.06 -1.83 8.23
N ILE A 59 -3.26 -1.52 7.75
CA ILE A 59 -4.48 -1.55 8.57
C ILE A 59 -4.81 -2.98 8.99
N VAL A 60 -4.77 -3.94 8.05
CA VAL A 60 -5.02 -5.36 8.33
C VAL A 60 -4.03 -5.90 9.37
N PHE A 61 -2.73 -5.61 9.22
CA PHE A 61 -1.72 -5.99 10.20
C PHE A 61 -1.92 -5.31 11.56
N ALA A 62 -2.32 -4.04 11.59
CA ALA A 62 -2.58 -3.34 12.85
C ALA A 62 -3.79 -3.92 13.60
N VAL A 63 -4.83 -4.36 12.87
CA VAL A 63 -6.00 -5.02 13.44
C VAL A 63 -5.63 -6.41 13.98
N GLU A 64 -4.81 -7.16 13.25
CA GLU A 64 -4.38 -8.51 13.65
C GLU A 64 -3.50 -8.48 14.92
N ASP A 65 -2.56 -7.53 14.99
CA ASP A 65 -1.52 -7.53 16.03
C ASP A 65 -1.97 -6.83 17.35
N LYS A 66 -3.20 -6.31 17.42
CA LYS A 66 -3.76 -5.51 18.55
C LYS A 66 -2.84 -4.36 19.02
N LYS A 67 -1.92 -3.88 18.17
CA LYS A 67 -0.97 -2.80 18.48
C LYS A 67 -1.42 -1.48 17.86
N PRO A 68 -1.20 -0.33 18.54
CA PRO A 68 -1.65 0.97 18.06
C PRO A 68 -0.93 1.36 16.76
N TYR A 69 -1.70 1.92 15.83
CA TYR A 69 -1.26 2.29 14.47
C TYR A 69 -0.14 3.35 14.50
N ILE A 70 1.07 2.96 14.09
CA ILE A 70 2.20 3.88 13.89
C ILE A 70 2.15 4.40 12.45
N ILE A 71 1.85 5.68 12.29
CA ILE A 71 1.69 6.35 10.99
C ILE A 71 3.08 6.52 10.34
N HIS A 72 3.48 5.62 9.44
CA HIS A 72 4.66 5.86 8.60
C HIS A 72 4.27 6.76 7.42
N THR A 73 4.45 8.08 7.60
CA THR A 73 4.13 9.13 6.63
C THR A 73 4.84 8.94 5.29
N SER A 74 4.13 9.28 4.22
CA SER A 74 4.40 8.94 2.81
C SER A 74 5.53 9.73 2.11
N GLU A 75 6.48 10.33 2.83
CA GLU A 75 7.51 11.18 2.22
C GLU A 75 8.65 10.39 1.56
N ASN A 76 9.04 9.23 2.10
CA ASN A 76 10.25 8.51 1.65
C ASN A 76 9.99 7.28 0.75
N TYR A 77 8.83 7.19 0.10
CA TYR A 77 8.48 6.04 -0.77
C TYR A 77 8.74 6.29 -2.28
N GLY A 78 9.41 7.39 -2.62
CA GLY A 78 9.68 7.80 -4.00
C GLY A 78 10.92 7.16 -4.64
N GLU A 79 11.86 6.70 -3.84
CA GLU A 79 13.24 6.44 -4.31
C GLU A 79 13.58 4.96 -4.54
N GLU A 80 12.76 4.02 -4.08
CA GLU A 80 13.11 2.58 -4.13
C GLU A 80 12.58 1.81 -5.37
N PHE A 81 11.74 2.42 -6.22
CA PHE A 81 11.01 1.69 -7.28
C PHE A 81 11.46 1.97 -8.73
N THR A 82 12.58 2.66 -8.95
CA THR A 82 13.19 2.85 -10.29
C THR A 82 14.59 2.26 -10.41
N ARG A 83 14.89 1.18 -9.70
CA ARG A 83 16.12 0.40 -9.91
C ARG A 83 15.81 -1.09 -10.04
N ASN A 84 15.87 -1.54 -11.29
CA ASN A 84 15.77 -2.90 -11.84
C ASN A 84 14.43 -3.62 -11.75
#